data_AF-A0A0D6M4J6-F1
#
_entry.id   AF-A0A0D6M4J6-F1
#
_cell.length_a   1.000
_cell.length_b   1.000
_cell.length_c   1.000
_cell.angle_alpha   90.00
_cell.angle_beta   90.00
_cell.angle_gamma   90.00
#
_symmetry.space_group_name_H-M   'P 1'
#
loop_
_entity.id
_entity.type
_entity.pdbx_description
1 polymer ?
#
loop_
_entity_poly.entity_id
_entity_poly.type
_entity_poly.pdbx_seq_one_letter_code
_entity_poly.pdbx_strand_id
1 'polypeptide(L)' 'MTTGKLCRVIAHQQGITNPEDHGLYLIVNGFESCLLPHECPDAIRDNLRGTGKPHLFAYKRHDAKIGWPRQVMSTPG' A
#
# COMPACT_ATOMS: atom_id res chain seq x y z
N MET A 1 12.11 -10.72 -6.36
CA MET A 1 12.17 -9.28 -6.02
C MET A 1 11.14 -9.00 -4.95
N THR A 2 11.49 -8.29 -3.86
CA THR A 2 10.54 -8.02 -2.76
C THR A 2 9.74 -6.75 -3.01
N THR A 3 8.55 -6.65 -2.42
CA THR A 3 7.66 -5.48 -2.50
C THR A 3 8.39 -4.20 -2.09
N GLY A 4 9.18 -4.22 -1.01
CA GLY A 4 9.90 -3.02 -0.56
C GLY A 4 10.93 -2.50 -1.57
N LYS A 5 11.62 -3.40 -2.29
CA LYS A 5 12.52 -3.02 -3.39
C LYS A 5 11.72 -2.48 -4.57
N LEU A 6 10.61 -3.13 -4.93
CA LEU A 6 9.75 -2.71 -6.03
C LEU A 6 9.14 -1.31 -5.78
N CYS A 7 8.64 -1.05 -4.57
CA CYS A 7 8.15 0.28 -4.18
C CYS A 7 9.21 1.37 -4.35
N ARG A 8 10.48 1.10 -3.99
CA ARG A 8 11.59 2.06 -4.20
C ARG A 8 11.86 2.29 -5.68
N VAL A 9 11.83 1.24 -6.50
CA VAL A 9 12.02 1.38 -7.96
C VAL A 9 10.89 2.21 -8.58
N ILE A 10 9.63 1.91 -8.24
CA ILE A 10 8.47 2.66 -8.74
C ILE A 10 8.54 4.12 -8.29
N ALA A 11 8.82 4.36 -7.01
CA ALA A 11 8.97 5.71 -6.48
C ALA A 11 10.05 6.51 -7.21
N HIS A 12 11.21 5.89 -7.46
CA HIS A 12 12.29 6.52 -8.20
C HIS A 12 11.88 6.84 -9.65
N GLN A 13 11.22 5.90 -10.33
CA GLN A 13 10.74 6.10 -11.71
C GLN A 13 9.65 7.16 -11.82
N GLN A 14 8.82 7.33 -10.79
CA GLN A 14 7.73 8.30 -10.75
C GLN A 14 8.13 9.64 -10.12
N GLY A 15 9.39 9.82 -9.69
CA GLY A 15 9.84 11.04 -9.03
C GLY A 15 9.21 11.27 -7.65
N ILE A 16 8.78 10.22 -6.96
CA ILE A 16 8.15 10.30 -5.64
C ILE A 16 9.25 10.46 -4.58
N THR A 17 9.22 11.57 -3.86
CA THR A 17 10.16 11.92 -2.78
C THR A 17 9.92 11.15 -1.48
N ASN A 18 8.66 10.76 -1.20
CA ASN A 18 8.28 10.06 0.03
C ASN A 18 7.78 8.63 -0.26
N PRO A 19 8.69 7.67 -0.54
CA PRO A 19 8.32 6.30 -0.91
C PRO A 19 7.66 5.53 0.24
N GLU A 20 7.92 5.94 1.50
CA GLU A 20 7.32 5.37 2.71
C GLU A 20 5.84 5.73 2.90
N ASP A 21 5.38 6.79 2.24
CA ASP A 21 3.95 7.17 2.20
C ASP A 21 3.19 6.37 1.13
N HIS A 22 3.85 5.46 0.42
CA HIS A 22 3.27 4.68 -0.67
C HIS A 22 3.47 3.19 -0.44
N GLY A 23 2.45 2.42 -0.82
CA GLY A 23 2.44 0.96 -0.69
C GLY A 23 1.98 0.30 -1.99
N LEU A 24 2.37 -0.97 -2.14
CA LEU A 24 1.80 -1.84 -3.15
C LEU A 24 0.59 -2.55 -2.54
N TYR A 25 -0.55 -2.43 -3.20
CA TYR A 25 -1.80 -3.04 -2.81
C TYR A 25 -2.16 -4.14 -3.80
N LEU A 26 -2.63 -5.26 -3.27
CA LEU A 26 -3.24 -6.33 -4.03
C LEU A 26 -4.75 -6.18 -3.91
N ILE A 27 -5.42 -6.12 -5.06
CA ILE A 27 -6.88 -6.04 -5.16
C ILE A 27 -7.37 -7.38 -5.72
N VAL A 28 -8.13 -8.13 -4.93
CA VAL A 28 -8.74 -9.40 -5.35
C VAL A 28 -10.24 -9.35 -5.08
N ASN A 29 -11.05 -9.54 -6.11
CA ASN A 29 -12.52 -9.53 -5.99
C ASN A 29 -13.07 -8.28 -5.28
N GLY A 30 -12.46 -7.11 -5.52
CA GLY A 30 -12.85 -5.84 -4.89
C GLY A 30 -12.28 -5.59 -3.48
N PHE A 31 -11.56 -6.56 -2.89
CA PHE A 31 -10.90 -6.38 -1.60
C PHE A 31 -9.45 -5.98 -1.79
N GLU A 32 -9.05 -4.86 -1.18
CA GLU A 32 -7.69 -4.35 -1.23
C GLU A 32 -6.91 -4.79 0.02
N SER A 33 -5.69 -5.28 -0.17
CA SER A 33 -4.78 -5.64 0.93
C SER A 33 -3.40 -5.05 0.66
N CYS A 34 -2.78 -4.47 1.70
CA CYS A 34 -1.44 -3.90 1.59
C CYS A 34 -0.39 -5.01 1.69
N LEU A 35 0.52 -5.04 0.72
CA LEU A 35 1.63 -5.98 0.72
C LEU A 35 2.73 -5.49 1.67
N LEU A 36 3.29 -6.42 2.44
CA LEU A 36 4.40 -6.13 3.34
C LEU A 36 5.72 -6.00 2.56
N PRO A 37 6.70 -5.24 3.07
CA PRO A 37 7.95 -4.99 2.34
C PRO A 37 8.81 -6.23 2.07
N HIS A 38 8.62 -7.30 2.85
CA HIS A 38 9.31 -8.58 2.69
C HIS A 38 8.59 -9.56 1.75
N GLU A 39 7.33 -9.26 1.40
CA GLU A 39 6.54 -10.09 0.48
C GLU A 39 7.13 -10.07 -0.93
N CYS A 40 6.86 -11.13 -1.69
CA CYS A 40 7.29 -11.26 -3.07
C CYS A 40 6.08 -11.19 -4.01
N PRO A 41 5.83 -10.06 -4.71
CA PRO A 41 4.65 -9.90 -5.56
C PRO A 41 4.60 -10.92 -6.70
N ASP A 42 5.75 -11.37 -7.20
CA ASP A 42 5.83 -12.47 -8.18
C ASP A 42 5.28 -13.80 -7.65
N ALA A 43 5.64 -14.18 -6.42
CA ALA A 43 5.17 -15.41 -5.80
C ALA A 43 3.66 -15.34 -5.51
N ILE A 44 3.18 -14.17 -5.09
CA ILE A 44 1.76 -13.91 -4.85
C ILE A 44 0.97 -13.96 -6.15
N ARG A 45 1.50 -13.35 -7.22
CA ARG A 45 0.90 -13.42 -8.55
C ARG A 45 0.83 -14.86 -9.08
N ASP A 46 1.88 -15.66 -8.88
CA ASP A 46 1.89 -17.06 -9.30
C ASP A 46 0.82 -17.88 -8.57
N ASN A 47 0.73 -17.72 -7.25
CA ASN A 47 -0.30 -18.35 -6.43
C ASN A 47 -1.73 -17.96 -6.89
N LEU A 48 -1.96 -16.67 -7.12
CA LEU A 48 -3.26 -16.17 -7.60
C LEU A 48 -3.60 -16.67 -9.00
N ARG A 49 -2.61 -16.86 -9.88
CA ARG A 49 -2.83 -17.39 -11.24
C ARG A 49 -3.46 -18.79 -11.19
N GLY A 50 -3.11 -19.61 -10.19
CA GLY A 50 -3.73 -20.91 -9.95
C GLY A 50 -5.19 -20.85 -9.47
N THR A 51 -5.63 -19.72 -8.93
CA THR A 51 -7.00 -19.56 -8.38
C THR A 51 -8.03 -19.11 -9.41
N GLY A 52 -7.60 -18.64 -10.58
CA GLY A 52 -8.48 -18.11 -11.64
C GLY A 52 -9.22 -16.81 -11.27
N LYS A 53 -8.92 -16.21 -10.11
CA LYS A 53 -9.60 -14.99 -9.65
C LYS A 53 -8.99 -13.74 -10.30
N PRO A 54 -9.81 -12.76 -10.71
CA PRO A 54 -9.31 -11.48 -11.19
C PRO A 54 -8.58 -10.77 -10.06
N HIS A 55 -7.34 -10.39 -10.31
CA HIS A 55 -6.48 -9.72 -9.36
C HIS A 55 -5.69 -8.59 -10.04
N LEU A 56 -5.47 -7.51 -9.30
CA LEU A 56 -4.74 -6.33 -9.76
C LEU A 56 -3.74 -5.89 -8.69
N PHE A 57 -2.55 -5.47 -9.12
CA PHE A 57 -1.60 -4.78 -8.25
C PHE A 57 -1.72 -3.27 -8.49
N ALA A 58 -1.98 -2.52 -7.43
CA ALA A 58 -2.09 -1.07 -7.46
C ALA A 58 -0.99 -0.46 -6.57
N TYR A 59 -0.17 0.41 -7.13
CA TYR A 59 0.75 1.23 -6.36
C TYR A 59 0.05 2.54 -6.03
N LYS A 60 -0.24 2.78 -4.74
CA LYS A 60 -0.94 3.98 -4.29
C LYS A 60 -0.37 4.52 -2.99
N ARG A 61 -0.65 5.78 -2.76
CA ARG A 61 -0.33 6.49 -1.52
C ARG A 61 -1.19 5.93 -0.39
N HIS A 62 -0.61 5.74 0.79
CA HIS A 62 -1.35 5.40 1.98
C HIS A 62 -2.38 6.50 2.26
N ASP A 63 -3.58 6.12 2.67
CA ASP A 63 -4.62 7.10 2.95
C ASP A 63 -4.14 8.07 4.03
N ALA A 64 -4.23 9.37 3.74
CA ALA A 64 -3.80 10.40 4.66
C ALA A 64 -4.74 10.37 5.87
N LYS A 65 -4.23 9.92 7.03
CA LYS A 65 -4.94 10.06 8.30
C LYS A 65 -4.96 11.54 8.68
N ILE A 66 -5.90 12.31 8.13
CA ILE A 66 -6.17 13.68 8.57
C ILE A 66 -6.79 13.60 9.96
N GLY A 67 -5.96 13.63 10.98
CA GLY A 67 -6.41 13.87 12.34
C GLY A 67 -6.80 15.33 12.47
N TRP A 68 -8.09 15.64 12.35
CA TRP A 68 -8.59 16.94 12.80
C TRP A 68 -8.21 17.13 14.27
N PRO A 69 -7.65 18.28 14.68
CA PRO A 69 -7.36 18.53 16.08
C PRO A 69 -8.67 18.45 16.86
N ARG A 70 -8.85 17.38 17.64
CA ARG A 70 -9.92 17.32 18.64
C ARG A 70 -9.56 18.38 19.66
N GLN A 71 -10.23 19.52 19.58
CA GLN A 71 -10.13 20.59 20.56
C GLN A 71 -10.31 19.98 21.94
N VAL A 72 -9.21 19.86 22.69
CA VAL A 72 -9.26 19.53 24.11
C VAL A 72 -9.96 20.73 24.75
N MET A 73 -11.27 20.62 24.96
CA MET A 73 -11.99 21.56 25.79
C MET A 73 -11.48 21.37 27.21
N SER A 74 -10.48 22.18 27.58
CA SER A 74 -10.08 22.36 28.96
C SER A 74 -11.30 22.88 29.73
N THR A 75 -11.89 22.03 30.54
CA THR A 75 -12.90 22.41 31.54
C THR A 75 -12.22 23.33 32.57
N PRO A 76 -12.66 24.59 32.75
CA PRO A 76 -12.27 25.36 33.92
C PRO A 76 -13.02 24.83 35.14
N GLY A 77 -12.28 24.63 36.24
CA GLY A 77 -12.81 24.25 37.55
C GLY A 77 -13.35 25.43 38.35
#